data_AF-A0A2N6N9B5-F1
#
_entry.id   AF-A0A2N6N9B5-F1
#
_cell.length_a   1.000
_cell.length_b   1.000
_cell.length_c   1.000
_cell.angle_alpha   90.00
_cell.angle_beta   90.00
_cell.angle_gamma   90.00
#
_symmetry.space_group_name_H-M   'P 1'
#
loop_
_entity.id
_entity.type
_entity.pdbx_description
1 polymer ?
#
loop_
_entity_poly.entity_id
_entity_poly.type
_entity_poly.pdbx_seq_one_letter_code
_entity_poly.pdbx_strand_id
1 'polypeptide(L)'
;MAQSAYVACAENISLLHLLQKVPEPPSVNLVSPIEHDAANYTLGMATERSLAGALAFVSSITDSPNCITAVCVQEQDQKLQIHVAINKQTPRENNLTLGVICSGFNKMFTRLSDLQGDSLIMQIQDSLSAGLSEKDGVWM
;
A
#
# COMPACT_ATOMS: atom_id res chain seq x y z
N MET A 1 21.48 -24.54 -39.98
CA MET A 1 20.74 -24.03 -41.15
C MET A 1 20.20 -22.66 -40.76
N ALA A 2 20.64 -21.59 -41.42
CA ALA A 2 20.14 -20.25 -41.13
C ALA A 2 18.69 -20.16 -41.64
N GLN A 3 17.71 -20.00 -40.73
CA GLN A 3 16.35 -19.68 -41.13
C GLN A 3 16.36 -18.35 -41.90
N SER A 4 15.63 -18.30 -43.02
CA SER A 4 15.49 -17.07 -43.82
C SER A 4 14.88 -15.97 -42.96
N ALA A 5 15.46 -14.76 -43.00
CA ALA A 5 14.98 -13.61 -42.22
C ALA A 5 13.49 -13.31 -42.45
N TYR A 6 12.96 -13.65 -43.64
CA TYR A 6 11.55 -13.53 -43.98
C TYR A 6 10.65 -14.51 -43.21
N VAL A 7 11.15 -15.72 -42.94
CA VAL A 7 10.41 -16.73 -42.16
C VAL A 7 10.32 -16.31 -40.70
N ALA A 8 11.44 -15.90 -40.10
CA ALA A 8 11.45 -15.39 -38.73
C ALA A 8 10.57 -14.13 -38.56
N CYS A 9 10.56 -13.24 -39.55
CA CYS A 9 9.67 -12.08 -39.56
C CYS A 9 8.19 -12.49 -39.61
N ALA A 10 7.82 -13.42 -40.50
CA ALA A 10 6.45 -13.91 -40.62
C ALA A 10 5.97 -14.65 -39.36
N GLU A 11 6.86 -15.42 -38.72
CA GLU A 11 6.58 -16.10 -37.44
C GLU A 11 6.34 -15.08 -36.32
N ASN A 12 7.21 -14.07 -36.19
CA ASN A 12 7.07 -13.02 -35.18
C ASN A 12 5.77 -12.21 -35.36
N ILE A 13 5.42 -11.85 -36.61
CA ILE A 13 4.17 -11.15 -36.92
C ILE A 13 2.96 -12.02 -36.52
N SER A 14 3.01 -13.31 -36.85
CA SER A 14 1.93 -14.25 -36.56
C SER A 14 1.76 -14.47 -35.05
N LEU A 15 2.87 -14.56 -34.30
CA LEU A 15 2.89 -14.63 -32.83
C LEU A 15 2.33 -13.36 -32.19
N LEU A 16 2.77 -12.18 -32.62
CA LEU A 16 2.27 -10.91 -32.11
C LEU A 16 0.77 -10.73 -32.38
N HIS A 17 0.30 -11.17 -33.56
CA HIS A 17 -1.12 -11.15 -33.89
C HIS A 17 -1.96 -12.07 -33.00
N LEU A 18 -1.43 -13.25 -32.64
CA LEU A 18 -2.08 -14.15 -31.69
C LEU A 18 -2.15 -13.53 -30.28
N LEU A 19 -1.06 -12.92 -29.83
CA LEU A 19 -0.95 -12.29 -28.51
C LEU A 19 -1.78 -11.00 -28.37
N GLN A 20 -2.10 -10.33 -29.49
CA GLN A 20 -2.94 -9.13 -29.52
C GLN A 20 -4.44 -9.42 -29.37
N LYS A 21 -4.88 -10.69 -29.42
CA LYS A 21 -6.25 -11.03 -29.05
C LYS A 21 -6.41 -10.87 -27.55
N VAL A 22 -6.75 -9.66 -27.12
CA VAL A 22 -7.27 -9.42 -25.77
C VAL A 22 -8.61 -10.16 -25.70
N PRO A 23 -8.74 -11.24 -24.89
CA PRO A 23 -9.94 -12.07 -24.87
C PRO A 23 -11.20 -11.30 -24.49
N GLU A 24 -11.03 -10.17 -23.78
CA GLU A 24 -12.08 -9.27 -23.35
C GLU A 24 -11.54 -7.83 -23.39
N PRO A 25 -12.22 -6.86 -24.04
CA PRO A 25 -11.80 -5.47 -23.99
C PRO A 25 -11.73 -5.00 -22.53
N PRO A 26 -10.79 -4.10 -22.16
CA PRO A 26 -10.68 -3.62 -20.80
C PRO A 26 -12.03 -3.05 -20.33
N SER A 27 -12.58 -3.63 -19.28
CA SER A 27 -13.80 -3.13 -18.68
C SER A 27 -13.49 -1.86 -17.88
N VAL A 28 -14.45 -0.94 -17.87
CA VAL A 28 -14.34 0.23 -17.00
C VAL A 28 -14.47 -0.28 -15.57
N ASN A 29 -13.39 -0.15 -14.79
CA ASN A 29 -13.44 -0.44 -13.38
C ASN A 29 -14.22 0.69 -12.71
N LEU A 30 -15.54 0.51 -12.59
CA LEU A 30 -16.42 1.42 -11.88
C LEU A 30 -16.13 1.27 -10.39
N VAL A 31 -15.03 1.88 -9.95
CA VAL A 31 -14.79 2.09 -8.53
C VAL A 31 -15.88 3.04 -8.07
N SER A 32 -16.66 2.62 -7.06
CA SER A 32 -17.59 3.50 -6.37
C SER A 32 -16.86 4.81 -6.08
N PRO A 33 -17.46 6.00 -6.31
CA PRO A 33 -16.86 7.23 -5.82
C PRO A 33 -16.56 7.00 -4.35
N ILE A 34 -15.27 6.94 -4.01
CA ILE A 34 -14.88 6.95 -2.63
C ILE A 34 -15.40 8.31 -2.18
N GLU A 35 -16.39 8.33 -1.29
CA GLU A 35 -16.78 9.52 -0.55
C GLU A 35 -15.61 9.87 0.38
N HIS A 36 -14.45 10.18 -0.20
CA HIS A 36 -13.49 11.00 0.46
C HIS A 36 -14.17 12.34 0.57
N ASP A 37 -14.35 12.75 1.81
CA ASP A 37 -14.75 14.07 2.21
C ASP A 37 -13.65 15.05 1.77
N ALA A 38 -13.52 15.25 0.45
CA ALA A 38 -12.54 16.11 -0.16
C ALA A 38 -12.76 17.58 0.26
N ALA A 39 -13.93 17.89 0.81
CA ALA A 39 -14.22 19.17 1.44
C ALA A 39 -13.44 19.36 2.76
N ASN A 40 -13.06 18.29 3.46
CA ASN A 40 -12.41 18.31 4.75
C ASN A 40 -10.96 17.79 4.75
N TYR A 41 -10.46 17.28 3.61
CA TYR A 41 -9.05 16.89 3.43
C TYR A 41 -8.20 18.12 3.13
N THR A 42 -7.39 18.55 4.11
CA THR A 42 -6.55 19.75 4.02
C THR A 42 -5.11 19.44 3.62
N LEU A 43 -4.68 18.18 3.75
CA LEU A 43 -3.33 17.76 3.46
C LEU A 43 -3.08 17.79 1.93
N GLY A 44 -2.11 18.60 1.50
CA GLY A 44 -1.71 18.60 0.09
C GLY A 44 -1.00 17.30 -0.30
N MET A 45 -1.29 16.77 -1.49
CA MET A 45 -0.69 15.53 -2.02
C MET A 45 0.86 15.52 -1.96
N ALA A 46 1.52 16.67 -2.18
CA ALA A 46 2.97 16.78 -2.08
C ALA A 46 3.46 16.57 -0.64
N THR A 47 2.75 17.13 0.33
CA THR A 47 3.02 16.98 1.77
C THR A 47 2.76 15.55 2.21
N GLU A 48 1.62 14.97 1.81
CA GLU A 48 1.27 13.59 2.10
C GLU A 48 2.34 12.63 1.56
N ARG A 49 2.74 12.79 0.30
CA ARG A 49 3.81 11.99 -0.31
C ARG A 49 5.14 12.13 0.44
N SER A 50 5.53 13.34 0.80
CA SER A 50 6.76 13.59 1.53
C SER A 50 6.72 12.92 2.91
N LEU A 51 5.60 13.04 3.63
CA LEU A 51 5.43 12.46 4.96
C LEU A 51 5.40 10.93 4.89
N ALA A 52 4.60 10.34 4.01
CA ALA A 52 4.53 8.90 3.79
C ALA A 52 5.90 8.33 3.40
N GLY A 53 6.65 9.03 2.52
CA GLY A 53 8.00 8.63 2.13
C GLY A 53 8.99 8.64 3.29
N ALA A 54 8.97 9.70 4.11
CA ALA A 54 9.83 9.78 5.30
C ALA A 54 9.48 8.68 6.32
N LEU A 55 8.20 8.44 6.56
CA LEU A 55 7.76 7.39 7.48
C LEU A 55 8.10 5.99 6.96
N ALA A 56 7.90 5.73 5.67
CA ALA A 56 8.29 4.47 5.03
C ALA A 56 9.80 4.22 5.14
N PHE A 57 10.63 5.27 5.00
CA PHE A 57 12.06 5.16 5.20
C PHE A 57 12.41 4.78 6.64
N VAL A 58 11.81 5.44 7.64
CA VAL A 58 12.10 5.17 9.05
C VAL A 58 11.52 3.83 9.52
N SER A 59 10.41 3.36 8.95
CA SER A 59 9.84 2.04 9.28
C SER A 59 10.65 0.88 8.71
N SER A 60 11.49 1.12 7.70
CA SER A 60 12.36 0.12 7.09
C SER A 60 13.55 -0.23 7.99
N ILE A 61 13.28 -0.85 9.15
CA ILE A 61 14.27 -1.20 10.17
C ILE A 61 14.96 -2.55 9.92
N THR A 62 14.64 -3.22 8.82
CA THR A 62 15.12 -4.56 8.49
C THR A 62 15.29 -4.69 6.98
N ASP A 63 16.37 -5.33 6.56
CA ASP A 63 16.66 -5.64 5.16
C ASP A 63 16.01 -6.96 4.69
N SER A 64 15.15 -7.56 5.51
CA SER A 64 14.51 -8.83 5.18
C SER A 64 13.39 -8.62 4.14
N PRO A 65 13.43 -9.31 2.98
CA PRO A 65 12.36 -9.23 1.98
C PRO A 65 11.03 -9.84 2.48
N ASN A 66 11.08 -10.62 3.56
CA ASN A 66 9.90 -11.15 4.24
C ASN A 66 9.31 -10.16 5.25
N CYS A 67 9.84 -8.93 5.35
CA CYS A 67 9.50 -7.94 6.37
C CYS A 67 9.43 -6.52 5.77
N ILE A 68 8.79 -6.39 4.62
CA ILE A 68 8.53 -5.15 3.90
C ILE A 68 7.37 -4.41 4.57
N THR A 69 7.65 -3.18 4.99
CA THR A 69 6.66 -2.29 5.60
C THR A 69 5.96 -1.43 4.56
N ALA A 70 4.65 -1.29 4.68
CA ALA A 70 3.86 -0.30 3.96
C ALA A 70 3.29 0.71 4.95
N VAL A 71 3.37 2.00 4.61
CA VAL A 71 2.87 3.09 5.45
C VAL A 71 1.87 3.91 4.65
N CYS A 72 0.73 4.20 5.25
CA CYS A 72 -0.29 5.09 4.72
C CYS A 72 -0.55 6.22 5.72
N VAL A 73 -0.74 7.43 5.22
CA VAL A 73 -1.13 8.59 6.00
C VAL A 73 -2.53 9.00 5.59
N GLN A 74 -3.42 9.14 6.56
CA GLN A 74 -4.79 9.53 6.34
C GLN A 74 -5.15 10.69 7.26
N GLU A 75 -5.79 11.71 6.71
CA GLU A 75 -6.38 12.79 7.50
C GLU A 75 -7.83 12.41 7.84
N GLN A 76 -8.17 12.46 9.13
CA GLN A 76 -9.52 12.26 9.64
C GLN A 76 -9.76 13.23 10.80
N ASP A 77 -10.86 14.00 10.73
CA ASP A 77 -11.28 14.95 11.78
C ASP A 77 -10.14 15.89 12.26
N GLN A 78 -9.40 16.49 11.31
CA GLN A 78 -8.24 17.36 11.57
C GLN A 78 -7.05 16.68 12.28
N LYS A 79 -7.03 15.34 12.32
CA LYS A 79 -5.92 14.55 12.84
C LYS A 79 -5.30 13.71 11.74
N LEU A 80 -3.99 13.50 11.84
CA LEU A 80 -3.28 12.56 10.97
C LEU A 80 -3.25 11.18 11.64
N GLN A 81 -3.85 10.20 10.97
CA GLN A 81 -3.70 8.79 11.26
C GLN A 81 -2.61 8.19 10.38
N ILE A 82 -1.80 7.32 10.98
CA ILE A 82 -0.72 6.63 10.29
C ILE A 82 -1.00 5.14 10.41
N HIS A 83 -1.24 4.50 9.26
CA HIS A 83 -1.45 3.06 9.17
C HIS A 83 -0.16 2.39 8.75
N VAL A 84 0.23 1.34 9.47
CA VAL A 84 1.44 0.57 9.18
C VAL A 84 1.06 -0.87 8.95
N ALA A 85 1.44 -1.41 7.81
CA ALA A 85 1.29 -2.82 7.48
C ALA A 85 2.66 -3.44 7.23
N ILE A 86 2.76 -4.75 7.42
CA ILE A 86 3.95 -5.52 7.12
C ILE A 86 3.53 -6.79 6.40
N ASN A 87 4.27 -7.19 5.36
CA ASN A 87 4.01 -8.47 4.73
C ASN A 87 4.25 -9.61 5.73
N LYS A 88 3.38 -10.62 5.68
CA LYS A 88 3.41 -11.79 6.55
C LYS A 88 3.00 -13.01 5.74
N GLN A 89 3.71 -14.13 5.94
CA GLN A 89 3.26 -15.42 5.42
C GLN A 89 2.28 -16.07 6.40
N THR A 90 2.43 -15.80 7.70
CA THR A 90 1.50 -16.27 8.74
C THR A 90 1.03 -15.14 9.66
N PRO A 91 -0.17 -15.22 10.29
CA PRO A 91 -0.72 -14.12 11.11
C PRO A 91 0.15 -13.69 12.30
N ARG A 92 1.06 -14.56 12.77
CA ARG A 92 1.94 -14.28 13.92
C ARG A 92 3.31 -13.77 13.52
N GLU A 93 3.69 -13.91 12.25
CA GLU A 93 4.98 -13.50 11.74
C GLU A 93 5.13 -11.98 11.82
N ASN A 94 6.35 -11.49 12.07
CA ASN A 94 6.69 -10.08 12.07
C ASN A 94 5.88 -9.17 13.05
N ASN A 95 5.08 -9.74 13.96
CA ASN A 95 4.34 -8.98 14.98
C ASN A 95 5.29 -8.20 15.90
N LEU A 96 6.45 -8.78 16.23
CA LEU A 96 7.46 -8.09 17.03
C LEU A 96 8.02 -6.87 16.28
N THR A 97 8.35 -7.03 14.99
CA THR A 97 8.85 -5.94 14.15
C THR A 97 7.81 -4.83 14.02
N LEU A 98 6.55 -5.18 13.74
CA LEU A 98 5.45 -4.22 13.67
C LEU A 98 5.28 -3.47 15.00
N GLY A 99 5.34 -4.17 16.14
CA GLY A 99 5.30 -3.56 17.46
C GLY A 99 6.46 -2.59 17.73
N VAL A 100 7.67 -2.91 17.29
CA VAL A 100 8.84 -2.02 17.39
C VAL A 100 8.63 -0.77 16.54
N ILE A 101 8.15 -0.90 15.30
CA ILE A 101 7.89 0.23 14.40
C ILE A 101 6.82 1.16 15.01
N CYS A 102 5.67 0.61 15.43
CA CYS A 102 4.60 1.39 16.03
C CYS A 102 5.04 2.09 17.33
N SER A 103 5.84 1.41 18.16
CA SER A 103 6.42 2.02 19.37
C SER A 103 7.40 3.16 19.02
N GLY A 104 8.22 2.97 17.98
CA GLY A 104 9.16 3.97 17.48
C GLY A 104 8.45 5.22 16.98
N PHE A 105 7.40 5.06 16.18
CA PHE A 105 6.56 6.16 15.71
C PHE A 105 5.92 6.91 16.87
N ASN A 106 5.25 6.23 17.80
CA ASN A 106 4.65 6.87 18.96
C ASN A 106 5.68 7.70 19.74
N LYS A 107 6.86 7.14 20.03
CA LYS A 107 7.93 7.87 20.72
C LYS A 107 8.37 9.10 19.93
N MET A 108 8.56 8.98 18.62
CA MET A 108 8.96 10.10 17.76
C MET A 108 7.93 11.22 17.82
N PHE A 109 6.64 10.91 17.65
CA PHE A 109 5.59 11.91 17.62
C PHE A 109 5.30 12.52 18.99
N THR A 110 5.41 11.77 20.09
CA THR A 110 5.38 12.36 21.44
C THR A 110 6.47 13.40 21.60
N ARG A 111 7.71 13.09 21.18
CA ARG A 111 8.83 14.06 21.25
C ARG A 111 8.60 15.29 20.38
N LEU A 112 8.03 15.13 19.19
CA LEU A 112 7.70 16.26 18.32
C LEU A 112 6.54 17.11 18.87
N SER A 113 5.57 16.49 19.54
CA SER A 113 4.43 17.17 20.18
C SER A 113 4.87 17.97 21.40
N ASP A 114 5.78 17.42 22.23
CA ASP A 114 6.37 18.10 23.39
C ASP A 114 7.03 19.43 23.00
N LEU A 115 7.54 19.55 21.77
CA LEU A 115 8.17 20.76 21.24
C LEU A 115 7.15 21.79 20.74
N GLN A 116 5.91 21.38 20.47
CA GLN A 116 4.88 22.21 19.84
C GLN A 116 3.70 22.56 20.77
N GLY A 117 3.60 21.93 21.95
CA GLY A 117 2.58 22.26 22.96
C GLY A 117 1.18 21.70 22.70
N ASP A 118 0.96 21.03 21.56
CA ASP A 118 -0.30 20.37 21.21
C ASP A 118 -0.16 18.84 21.14
N SER A 119 -1.05 18.14 21.83
CA SER A 119 -1.07 16.67 21.96
C SER A 119 -1.68 16.02 20.72
N LEU A 120 -0.84 15.49 19.82
CA LEU A 120 -1.28 14.63 18.72
C LEU A 120 -1.67 13.25 19.28
N ILE A 121 -2.97 12.99 19.39
CA ILE A 121 -3.49 11.65 19.66
C ILE A 121 -3.50 10.85 18.36
N MET A 122 -2.50 9.99 18.18
CA MET A 122 -2.45 9.02 17.08
C MET A 122 -3.20 7.74 17.45
N GLN A 123 -4.16 7.36 16.61
CA GLN A 123 -4.73 6.03 16.60
C GLN A 123 -3.98 5.22 15.54
N ILE A 124 -3.17 4.26 16.00
CA ILE A 124 -2.53 3.27 15.12
C ILE A 124 -3.46 2.06 15.11
N GLN A 125 -4.13 1.82 13.99
CA GLN A 125 -4.99 0.66 13.80
C GLN A 125 -4.17 -0.48 13.16
N ASP A 126 -4.19 -1.68 13.74
CA ASP A 126 -3.75 -2.90 13.06
C ASP A 126 -4.84 -3.29 12.06
N SER A 127 -4.68 -2.90 10.80
CA SER A 127 -5.66 -3.16 9.75
C SER A 127 -5.61 -4.61 9.26
N LEU A 128 -5.67 -5.63 10.13
CA LEU A 128 -5.69 -7.03 9.64
C LEU A 128 -6.37 -8.12 10.49
N SER A 129 -7.08 -7.80 11.58
CA SER A 129 -7.88 -8.81 12.31
C SER A 129 -9.38 -8.85 11.96
N ALA A 130 -9.86 -8.09 10.97
CA ALA A 130 -11.30 -7.98 10.67
C ALA A 130 -11.71 -8.29 9.21
N GLY A 131 -10.88 -9.02 8.46
CA GLY A 131 -11.12 -9.28 7.02
C GLY A 131 -11.35 -10.74 6.60
N LEU A 132 -11.31 -11.71 7.52
CA LEU A 132 -11.58 -13.12 7.21
C LEU A 132 -12.71 -13.66 8.08
N SER A 133 -13.89 -13.04 7.98
CA SER A 133 -15.13 -13.75 8.29
C SER A 133 -15.53 -14.48 7.03
N GLU A 134 -15.11 -15.74 6.97
CA GLU A 134 -15.69 -16.82 6.18
C GLU A 134 -17.22 -16.68 6.10
N LYS A 135 -17.72 -16.20 4.96
CA LYS A 135 -19.10 -16.43 4.52
C LYS A 135 -19.11 -16.64 3.02
N ASP A 136 -19.36 -17.90 2.70
CA ASP A 136 -20.03 -18.40 1.51
C ASP A 136 -19.26 -18.25 0.19
N GLY A 137 -18.64 -19.37 -0.18
CA GLY A 137 -17.98 -19.53 -1.46
C GLY A 137 -18.96 -19.45 -2.62
N VAL A 138 -18.59 -18.66 -3.62
CA VAL A 138 -18.79 -18.92 -5.04
C VAL A 138 -17.62 -18.23 -5.74
N TRP A 139 -16.68 -19.01 -6.26
CA TRP A 139 -15.70 -18.49 -7.22
C TRP A 139 -16.31 -18.68 -8.61
N MET A 140 -16.66 -17.57 -9.28
CA MET A 140 -16.78 -17.52 -10.74
C MET A 140 -15.41 -17.16 -11.31
#